data_AF-A0A7Y2DUT3-F1
#
_entry.id   AF-A0A7Y2DUT3-F1
#
_cell.length_a   1.000
_cell.length_b   1.000
_cell.length_c   1.000
_cell.angle_alpha   90.00
_cell.angle_beta   90.00
_cell.angle_gamma   90.00
#
_symmetry.space_group_name_H-M   'P 1'
#
loop_
_entity.id
_entity.type
_entity.pdbx_description
1 polymer ?
#
loop_
_entity_poly.entity_id
_entity_poly.type
_entity_poly.pdbx_seq_one_letter_code
_entity_poly.pdbx_strand_id
1 'polypeptide(L)'
;MEREAMEQRWIMVKKFGASEAQIREAKAIYKKEGLDGMRRHNLKNRLAGIKTKLEKDKNSFIKYGPIARAYANLKDKEKTLEYLNKAYQQRETGLVSLRRAPRYKFLKDEPEFQELIKKVGIPGQ
;
A
#
# COMPACT_ATOMS: atom_id res chain seq x y z
N MET A 1 -11.65 22.21 0.04
CA MET A 1 -11.12 21.12 0.91
C MET A 1 -10.56 19.90 0.14
N GLU A 2 -11.32 19.03 -0.54
CA GLU A 2 -10.71 17.87 -1.27
C GLU A 2 -10.20 18.19 -2.68
N ARG A 3 -10.93 19.01 -3.46
CA ARG A 3 -10.49 19.42 -4.82
C ARG A 3 -9.23 20.26 -4.78
N GLU A 4 -9.17 21.26 -3.90
CA GLU A 4 -7.99 22.11 -3.69
C GLU A 4 -6.77 21.30 -3.24
N ALA A 5 -6.95 20.32 -2.35
CA ALA A 5 -5.87 19.43 -1.92
C ALA A 5 -5.34 18.58 -3.09
N MET A 6 -6.19 18.16 -4.03
CA MET A 6 -5.74 17.45 -5.22
C MET A 6 -5.09 18.38 -6.25
N GLU A 7 -5.54 19.61 -6.41
CA GLU A 7 -4.89 20.62 -7.26
C GLU A 7 -3.46 20.91 -6.81
N GLN A 8 -3.26 21.13 -5.51
CA GLN A 8 -1.92 21.29 -4.92
C GLN A 8 -1.05 20.05 -5.14
N ARG A 9 -1.65 18.86 -5.03
CA ARG A 9 -0.94 17.61 -5.32
C ARG A 9 -0.53 17.50 -6.78
N TRP A 10 -1.35 17.95 -7.73
CA TRP A 10 -1.01 17.96 -9.16
C TRP A 10 0.15 18.91 -9.47
N ILE A 11 0.17 20.09 -8.84
CA ILE A 11 1.29 21.04 -8.93
C ILE A 11 2.56 20.38 -8.39
N MET A 12 2.45 19.71 -7.24
CA MET A 12 3.58 19.08 -6.58
C MET A 12 4.17 17.92 -7.43
N VAL A 13 3.35 17.00 -7.93
CA VAL A 13 3.86 15.88 -8.75
C VAL A 13 4.44 16.36 -10.09
N LYS A 14 3.90 17.44 -10.70
CA LYS A 14 4.51 18.08 -11.88
C LYS A 14 5.91 18.61 -11.55
N LYS A 15 6.03 19.29 -10.41
CA LYS A 15 7.32 19.84 -9.92
C LYS A 15 8.35 18.75 -9.61
N PHE A 16 7.90 17.54 -9.25
CA PHE A 16 8.76 16.38 -9.01
C PHE A 16 8.93 15.46 -10.25
N GLY A 17 8.65 15.96 -11.45
CA GLY A 17 9.04 15.30 -12.71
C GLY A 17 7.99 14.40 -13.36
N ALA A 18 6.73 14.41 -12.91
CA ALA A 18 5.66 13.74 -13.64
C ALA A 18 5.39 14.45 -14.98
N SER A 19 5.27 13.69 -16.07
CA SER A 19 4.96 14.24 -17.39
C SER A 19 3.51 14.72 -17.46
N GLU A 20 3.22 15.62 -18.40
CA GLU A 20 1.86 16.12 -18.59
C GLU A 20 0.88 15.00 -18.98
N ALA A 21 1.35 14.00 -19.71
CA ALA A 21 0.58 12.81 -20.04
C ALA A 21 0.20 12.02 -18.78
N GLN A 22 1.17 11.78 -17.88
CA GLN A 22 0.93 11.10 -16.60
C GLN A 22 -0.05 11.87 -15.71
N ILE A 23 0.05 13.20 -15.67
CA ILE A 23 -0.87 14.05 -14.90
C ILE A 23 -2.27 14.01 -15.52
N ARG A 24 -2.40 14.07 -16.85
CA ARG A 24 -3.69 14.00 -17.55
C ARG A 24 -4.38 12.65 -17.30
N GLU A 25 -3.65 11.55 -17.39
CA GLU A 25 -4.17 10.21 -17.09
C GLU A 25 -4.64 10.11 -15.63
N ALA A 26 -3.82 10.55 -14.67
CA ALA A 26 -4.17 10.52 -13.26
C ALA A 26 -5.42 11.37 -12.94
N LYS A 27 -5.56 12.54 -13.58
CA LYS A 27 -6.76 13.39 -13.48
C LYS A 27 -7.99 12.70 -14.08
N ALA A 28 -7.85 11.99 -15.20
CA ALA A 28 -8.96 11.26 -15.82
C ALA A 28 -9.46 10.11 -14.93
N ILE A 29 -8.54 9.33 -14.35
CA ILE A 29 -8.87 8.26 -13.40
C ILE A 29 -9.55 8.83 -12.16
N TYR A 30 -9.03 9.92 -11.60
CA TYR A 30 -9.65 10.57 -10.45
C TYR A 30 -11.08 11.06 -10.74
N LYS A 31 -11.30 11.68 -11.90
CA LYS A 31 -12.62 12.17 -12.30
C LYS A 31 -13.63 11.03 -12.49
N LYS A 32 -13.18 9.86 -12.96
CA LYS A 32 -14.04 8.71 -13.26
C LYS A 32 -14.29 7.81 -12.06
N GLU A 33 -13.28 7.57 -11.23
CA GLU A 33 -13.27 6.52 -10.20
C GLU A 33 -12.86 7.02 -8.81
N GLY A 34 -12.63 8.33 -8.66
CA GLY A 34 -12.25 8.95 -7.39
C GLY A 34 -10.86 8.52 -6.89
N LEU A 35 -10.63 8.70 -5.59
CA LEU A 35 -9.36 8.36 -4.96
C LEU A 35 -9.09 6.84 -4.97
N ASP A 36 -10.14 6.02 -4.87
CA ASP A 36 -9.99 4.57 -4.83
C ASP A 36 -9.59 3.99 -6.19
N GLY A 37 -10.12 4.51 -7.29
CA GLY A 37 -9.64 4.16 -8.64
C GLY A 37 -8.16 4.48 -8.82
N MET A 38 -7.72 5.66 -8.38
CA MET A 38 -6.30 6.01 -8.41
C MET A 38 -5.46 5.09 -7.52
N ARG A 39 -5.93 4.74 -6.33
CA ARG A 39 -5.21 3.81 -5.43
C ARG A 39 -5.06 2.44 -6.06
N ARG A 40 -6.11 1.92 -6.72
CA ARG A 40 -6.06 0.65 -7.48
C ARG A 40 -5.07 0.73 -8.64
N HIS A 41 -5.12 1.78 -9.44
CA HIS A 41 -4.20 1.98 -10.56
C HIS A 41 -2.74 2.04 -10.08
N ASN A 42 -2.46 2.82 -9.04
CA ASN A 42 -1.12 2.92 -8.45
C ASN A 42 -0.62 1.58 -7.88
N LEU A 43 -1.52 0.82 -7.21
CA LEU A 43 -1.19 -0.51 -6.72
C LEU A 43 -0.85 -1.47 -7.87
N LYS A 44 -1.65 -1.46 -8.95
CA LYS A 44 -1.40 -2.27 -10.15
C LYS A 44 -0.02 -1.98 -10.75
N ASN A 45 0.31 -0.70 -10.95
CA ASN A 45 1.61 -0.30 -11.51
C ASN A 45 2.77 -0.72 -10.61
N ARG A 46 2.60 -0.60 -9.29
CA ARG A 46 3.60 -1.05 -8.33
C ARG A 46 3.82 -2.57 -8.38
N LEU A 47 2.75 -3.36 -8.45
CA LEU A 47 2.85 -4.81 -8.56
C LEU A 47 3.50 -5.24 -9.88
N ALA A 48 3.18 -4.56 -10.98
CA ALA A 48 3.83 -4.77 -12.27
C ALA A 48 5.34 -4.48 -12.19
N GLY A 49 5.74 -3.36 -11.59
CA GLY A 49 7.16 -3.04 -11.39
C GLY A 49 7.91 -4.07 -10.53
N ILE A 50 7.27 -4.60 -9.48
CA ILE A 50 7.81 -5.69 -8.67
C ILE A 50 7.96 -6.96 -9.49
N LYS A 51 6.95 -7.32 -10.30
CA LYS A 51 6.98 -8.49 -11.19
C LYS A 51 8.16 -8.40 -12.15
N THR A 52 8.31 -7.27 -12.85
CA THR A 52 9.43 -7.03 -13.76
C THR A 52 10.78 -7.10 -13.05
N LYS A 53 10.89 -6.59 -11.81
CA LYS A 53 12.12 -6.69 -11.02
C LYS A 53 12.46 -8.16 -10.73
N LEU A 54 11.49 -8.95 -10.31
CA LEU A 54 11.66 -10.38 -10.01
C LEU A 54 11.91 -11.24 -11.25
N GLU A 55 11.36 -10.86 -12.41
CA GLU A 55 11.65 -11.52 -13.69
C GLU A 55 13.11 -11.31 -14.12
N LYS A 56 13.67 -10.12 -13.87
CA LYS A 56 15.08 -9.82 -14.16
C LYS A 56 16.03 -10.43 -13.13
N ASP A 57 15.64 -10.46 -11.87
CA ASP A 57 16.41 -11.05 -10.77
C ASP A 57 15.46 -11.68 -9.74
N LYS A 58 15.39 -13.01 -9.74
CA LYS A 58 14.50 -13.77 -8.84
C LYS A 58 14.85 -13.59 -7.36
N ASN A 59 16.07 -13.18 -7.04
CA ASN A 59 16.54 -12.97 -5.67
C ASN A 59 16.38 -11.52 -5.20
N SER A 60 15.83 -10.65 -6.06
CA SER A 60 15.62 -9.25 -5.72
C SER A 60 14.78 -9.09 -4.46
N PHE A 61 15.33 -8.40 -3.47
CA PHE A 61 14.61 -8.12 -2.23
C PHE A 61 13.41 -7.19 -2.48
N ILE A 62 12.25 -7.59 -1.97
CA ILE A 62 10.97 -6.87 -2.01
C ILE A 62 10.43 -6.72 -0.59
N LYS A 63 10.07 -5.49 -0.20
CA LYS A 63 9.33 -5.24 1.04
C LYS A 63 7.82 -5.40 0.80
N TYR A 64 7.19 -6.28 1.56
CA TYR A 64 5.76 -6.56 1.52
C TYR A 64 4.92 -5.62 2.39
N GLY A 65 5.48 -5.06 3.47
CA GLY A 65 4.80 -4.11 4.35
C GLY A 65 4.13 -2.93 3.63
N PRO A 66 4.81 -2.25 2.69
CA PRO A 66 4.16 -1.19 1.95
C PRO A 66 3.14 -1.70 0.91
N ILE A 67 3.17 -2.98 0.48
CA ILE A 67 2.12 -3.56 -0.38
C ILE A 67 0.86 -3.81 0.44
N ALA A 68 1.00 -4.41 1.63
CA ALA A 68 -0.10 -4.57 2.58
C ALA A 68 -0.78 -3.23 2.89
N ARG A 69 0.02 -2.18 3.06
CA ARG A 69 -0.46 -0.80 3.28
C ARG A 69 -1.35 -0.30 2.14
N ALA A 70 -1.03 -0.65 0.89
CA ALA A 70 -1.78 -0.22 -0.27
C ALA A 70 -3.14 -0.93 -0.35
N TYR A 71 -3.18 -2.24 -0.11
CA TYR A 71 -4.43 -3.00 0.02
C TYR A 71 -5.28 -2.52 1.21
N ALA A 72 -4.66 -2.17 2.34
CA ALA A 72 -5.37 -1.63 3.50
C ALA A 72 -6.07 -0.29 3.21
N ASN A 73 -5.49 0.55 2.33
CA ASN A 73 -6.14 1.78 1.89
C ASN A 73 -7.37 1.51 1.01
N LEU A 74 -7.42 0.35 0.36
CA LEU A 74 -8.52 -0.10 -0.48
C LEU A 74 -9.54 -0.95 0.29
N LYS A 75 -9.33 -1.17 1.60
CA LYS A 75 -10.14 -2.06 2.44
C LYS A 75 -10.22 -3.50 1.94
N ASP A 76 -9.26 -3.92 1.12
CA ASP A 76 -9.11 -5.30 0.70
C ASP A 76 -8.49 -6.11 1.85
N LYS A 77 -9.37 -6.75 2.61
CA LYS A 77 -9.03 -7.48 3.83
C LYS A 77 -8.09 -8.65 3.56
N GLU A 78 -8.47 -9.53 2.64
CA GLU A 78 -7.74 -10.75 2.34
C GLU A 78 -6.32 -10.43 1.88
N LYS A 79 -6.17 -9.52 0.91
CA LYS A 79 -4.84 -9.13 0.43
C LYS A 79 -4.04 -8.36 1.47
N THR A 80 -4.70 -7.57 2.33
CA THR A 80 -3.98 -6.91 3.42
C THR A 80 -3.36 -7.96 4.35
N LEU A 81 -4.13 -8.95 4.81
CA LEU A 81 -3.65 -10.00 5.70
C LEU A 81 -2.56 -10.87 5.05
N GLU A 82 -2.73 -11.24 3.77
CA GLU A 82 -1.73 -11.99 3.01
C GLU A 82 -0.37 -11.29 3.03
N TYR A 83 -0.33 -10.00 2.66
CA TYR A 83 0.93 -9.26 2.57
C TYR A 83 1.48 -8.85 3.94
N LEU A 84 0.63 -8.69 4.96
CA LEU A 84 1.10 -8.49 6.33
C LEU A 84 1.81 -9.75 6.87
N ASN A 85 1.30 -10.94 6.58
CA ASN A 85 1.96 -12.20 6.95
C ASN A 85 3.29 -12.37 6.23
N LYS A 86 3.37 -12.04 4.93
CA LYS A 86 4.65 -12.06 4.19
C LYS A 86 5.68 -11.08 4.77
N ALA A 87 5.24 -9.89 5.16
CA ALA A 87 6.10 -8.91 5.85
C ALA A 87 6.61 -9.44 7.20
N TYR A 88 5.78 -10.22 7.91
CA TYR A 88 6.16 -10.84 9.19
C TYR A 88 7.19 -11.93 9.01
N GLN A 89 7.03 -12.79 8.00
CA GLN A 89 8.03 -13.80 7.64
C GLN A 89 9.40 -13.16 7.30
N GLN A 90 9.40 -11.98 6.68
CA GLN A 90 10.60 -11.19 6.42
C GLN A 90 11.12 -10.38 7.62
N ARG A 91 10.45 -10.48 8.78
CA ARG A 91 10.78 -9.71 9.99
C ARG A 91 10.85 -8.20 9.75
N GLU A 92 9.95 -7.67 8.91
CA GLU A 92 9.92 -6.24 8.63
C GLU A 92 9.61 -5.44 9.91
N THR A 93 10.52 -4.55 10.29
CA THR A 93 10.43 -3.73 11.51
C THR A 93 9.18 -2.85 11.57
N GLY A 94 8.58 -2.51 10.42
CA GLY A 94 7.37 -1.69 10.34
C GLY A 94 6.14 -2.30 11.01
N LEU A 95 6.15 -3.61 11.29
CA LEU A 95 4.98 -4.32 11.85
C LEU A 95 4.73 -4.03 13.33
N VAL A 96 5.74 -3.57 14.09
CA VAL A 96 5.58 -3.23 15.52
C VAL A 96 4.49 -2.18 15.77
N SER A 97 4.16 -1.37 14.75
CA SER A 97 3.15 -0.32 14.81
C SER A 97 1.74 -0.78 14.40
N LEU A 98 1.54 -2.04 13.98
CA LEU A 98 0.27 -2.53 13.40
C LEU A 98 -0.93 -2.26 14.30
N ARG A 99 -0.83 -2.56 15.60
CA ARG A 99 -1.92 -2.38 16.58
C ARG A 99 -2.40 -0.94 16.68
N ARG A 100 -1.50 0.03 16.48
CA ARG A 100 -1.80 1.47 16.64
C ARG A 100 -2.18 2.15 15.33
N ALA A 101 -1.93 1.51 14.19
CA ALA A 101 -2.09 2.15 12.88
C ALA A 101 -3.59 2.19 12.46
N PRO A 102 -4.22 3.39 12.34
CA PRO A 102 -5.66 3.51 12.09
C PRO A 102 -6.14 2.83 10.80
N ARG A 103 -5.24 2.74 9.81
CA ARG A 103 -5.48 2.07 8.53
C ARG A 103 -5.88 0.61 8.67
N TYR A 104 -5.47 -0.09 9.74
CA TYR A 104 -5.80 -1.50 9.97
C TYR A 104 -6.96 -1.70 10.96
N LYS A 105 -7.61 -0.62 11.40
CA LYS A 105 -8.77 -0.70 12.33
C LYS A 105 -9.90 -1.58 11.79
N PHE A 106 -10.04 -1.67 10.46
CA PHE A 106 -11.05 -2.52 9.82
C PHE A 106 -10.76 -4.03 9.91
N LEU A 107 -9.55 -4.42 10.35
CA LEU A 107 -9.15 -5.82 10.56
C LEU A 107 -9.20 -6.23 12.03
N LYS A 108 -9.61 -5.33 12.94
CA LYS A 108 -9.48 -5.54 14.39
C LYS A 108 -10.16 -6.83 14.90
N ASP A 109 -11.24 -7.24 14.22
CA ASP A 109 -12.06 -8.39 14.58
C ASP A 109 -11.67 -9.65 13.79
N GLU A 110 -10.69 -9.54 12.88
CA GLU A 110 -10.22 -10.67 12.08
C GLU A 110 -9.28 -11.57 12.92
N PRO A 111 -9.59 -12.87 13.09
CA PRO A 111 -8.78 -13.77 13.89
C PRO A 111 -7.31 -13.80 13.46
N GLU A 112 -7.07 -13.84 12.15
CA GLU A 112 -5.72 -13.83 11.56
C GLU A 112 -4.94 -12.56 11.91
N PHE A 113 -5.61 -11.40 11.97
CA PHE A 113 -4.97 -10.14 12.33
C PHE A 113 -4.58 -10.12 13.81
N GLN A 114 -5.46 -10.64 14.68
CA GLN A 114 -5.19 -10.74 16.10
C GLN A 114 -4.03 -11.69 16.39
N GLU A 115 -3.97 -12.84 15.71
CA GLU A 115 -2.82 -13.74 15.77
C GLU A 115 -1.53 -13.06 15.33
N LEU A 116 -1.57 -12.33 14.21
CA LEU A 116 -0.41 -11.62 13.70
C LEU A 116 0.09 -10.57 14.70
N ILE A 117 -0.81 -9.80 15.32
CA ILE A 117 -0.42 -8.83 16.35
C ILE A 117 0.24 -9.52 17.54
N LYS A 118 -0.27 -10.68 17.98
CA LYS A 118 0.37 -11.46 19.05
C LYS A 118 1.77 -11.90 18.64
N LYS A 119 1.94 -12.46 17.43
CA LYS A 119 3.23 -12.91 16.88
C LYS A 119 4.26 -11.77 16.76
N VAL A 120 3.82 -10.58 16.34
CA VAL A 120 4.67 -9.38 16.23
C VAL A 120 4.98 -8.77 17.61
N GLY A 121 4.02 -8.85 18.54
CA GLY A 121 4.06 -8.22 19.86
C GLY A 121 4.77 -9.01 20.94
N ILE A 122 5.40 -10.15 20.61
CA ILE A 122 6.32 -10.86 21.50
C ILE A 122 7.74 -10.37 21.18
N PRO A 123 8.26 -9.31 21.83
CA PRO A 123 9.70 -9.24 22.06
C PRO A 123 10.06 -10.45 22.92
N GLY A 124 11.14 -11.14 22.59
CA GLY A 124 11.51 -12.44 23.18
C GLY A 124 11.16 -12.59 24.67
N GLN A 125 10.38 -13.62 24.97
CA GLN A 125 10.46 -14.33 26.25
C GLN A 125 11.34 -15.56 26.03
#